data_AF-A0A2V5L1X8-F1
#
_entry.id   AF-A0A2V5L1X8-F1
#
_cell.length_a   1.000
_cell.length_b   1.000
_cell.length_c   1.000
_cell.angle_alpha   90.00
_cell.angle_beta   90.00
_cell.angle_gamma   90.00
#
_symmetry.space_group_name_H-M   'P 1'
#
loop_
_entity.id
_entity.type
_entity.pdbx_description
1 polymer ?
#
loop_
_entity_poly.entity_id
_entity_poly.type
_entity_poly.pdbx_seq_one_letter_code
_entity_poly.pdbx_strand_id
1 'polypeptide(L)' 'MDDLKLSTILVFFIANYFLTFLIIGLLAALISLINKPKPLTINVIAEALFSYYLLFTIGINNLVNFVSHVFFGDF' A
#
# COMPACT_ATOMS: atom_id res chain seq x y z
N MET A 1 -5.39 13.31 -24.74
CA MET A 1 -5.79 14.01 -23.49
C MET A 1 -5.89 13.02 -22.32
N ASP A 2 -6.20 11.75 -22.57
CA ASP A 2 -6.21 10.69 -21.54
C ASP A 2 -4.81 10.24 -21.11
N ASP A 3 -3.81 10.24 -22.00
CA ASP A 3 -2.42 9.87 -21.67
C ASP A 3 -1.77 10.87 -20.69
N LEU A 4 -2.10 12.15 -20.82
CA LEU A 4 -1.68 13.21 -19.90
C LEU A 4 -2.25 13.01 -18.49
N LYS A 5 -3.50 12.52 -18.39
CA LYS A 5 -4.14 12.19 -17.10
C LYS A 5 -3.51 10.95 -16.47
N LEU A 6 -3.26 9.90 -17.24
CA LEU A 6 -2.62 8.67 -16.75
C LEU A 6 -1.20 8.96 -16.21
N SER A 7 -0.41 9.74 -16.96
CA SER A 7 0.93 10.16 -16.52
C SER A 7 0.87 10.96 -15.22
N THR A 8 -0.08 11.91 -15.10
CA THR A 8 -0.25 12.72 -13.89
C THR A 8 -0.62 11.88 -12.67
N ILE A 9 -1.48 10.87 -12.84
CA ILE A 9 -1.87 9.93 -11.79
C ILE A 9 -0.67 9.08 -11.36
N LEU A 10 0.10 8.54 -12.30
CA LEU A 10 1.30 7.77 -12.00
C LEU A 10 2.34 8.62 -11.26
N VAL A 11 2.57 9.85 -11.72
CA VAL A 11 3.47 10.81 -11.04
C VAL A 11 2.98 11.12 -9.63
N PHE A 12 1.67 11.28 -9.42
CA PHE A 12 1.10 11.50 -8.09
C PHE A 12 1.34 10.30 -7.15
N PHE A 13 1.16 9.08 -7.63
CA PHE A 13 1.43 7.86 -6.86
C PHE A 13 2.93 7.67 -6.57
N ILE A 14 3.80 7.99 -7.53
CA ILE A 14 5.26 7.90 -7.33
C ILE A 14 5.73 8.98 -6.35
N ALA A 15 5.24 10.21 -6.49
CA ALA A 15 5.56 11.33 -5.59
C ALA A 15 5.02 11.12 -4.17
N ASN A 16 3.92 10.37 -4.01
CA ASN A 16 3.31 10.08 -2.72
C ASN A 16 3.36 8.57 -2.43
N TYR A 17 4.56 8.00 -2.44
CA TYR A 17 4.77 6.56 -2.25
C TYR A 17 4.11 6.03 -0.95
N PHE A 18 4.08 6.82 0.13
CA PHE A 18 3.33 6.50 1.35
C PHE A 18 1.83 6.23 1.10
N LEU A 19 1.17 7.11 0.35
CA LEU A 19 -0.26 6.98 0.02
C LEU A 19 -0.48 5.76 -0.91
N THR A 20 0.45 5.53 -1.83
CA THR A 20 0.42 4.37 -2.73
C THR A 20 0.47 3.06 -1.96
N PHE A 21 1.43 2.90 -1.05
CA PHE A 21 1.54 1.70 -0.23
C PHE A 21 0.37 1.54 0.75
N LEU A 22 -0.23 2.64 1.22
CA LEU A 22 -1.47 2.59 1.98
C LEU A 22 -2.64 2.02 1.17
N ILE A 23 -2.85 2.52 -0.05
CA ILE A 23 -3.91 2.04 -0.94
C ILE A 23 -3.69 0.57 -1.31
N ILE A 24 -2.45 0.18 -1.64
CA ILE A 24 -2.10 -1.21 -1.92
C ILE A 24 -2.36 -2.10 -0.70
N GLY A 25 -1.97 -1.67 0.50
CA GLY A 25 -2.22 -2.39 1.75
C GLY A 25 -3.71 -2.62 2.01
N LEU A 26 -4.55 -1.59 1.80
CA LEU A 26 -6.00 -1.70 1.94
C LEU A 26 -6.60 -2.67 0.91
N LEU A 27 -6.18 -2.58 -0.36
CA LEU A 27 -6.65 -3.51 -1.40
C LEU A 27 -6.24 -4.95 -1.09
N ALA A 28 -5.00 -5.17 -0.64
CA ALA A 28 -4.53 -6.50 -0.25
C ALA A 28 -5.33 -7.08 0.93
N ALA A 29 -5.66 -6.24 1.93
CA ALA A 29 -6.53 -6.64 3.04
C ALA A 29 -7.93 -7.03 2.56
N LEU A 30 -8.54 -6.25 1.65
CA LEU A 30 -9.85 -6.55 1.08
C LEU A 30 -9.85 -7.86 0.29
N ILE A 31 -8.83 -8.06 -0.56
CA ILE A 31 -8.67 -9.31 -1.32
C ILE A 31 -8.53 -10.50 -0.37
N SER A 32 -7.72 -10.37 0.69
CA SER A 32 -7.57 -11.40 1.72
C SER A 32 -8.91 -11.71 2.42
N LEU A 33 -9.72 -10.69 2.73
CA LEU A 33 -11.02 -10.88 3.38
C LEU A 33 -12.04 -11.54 2.46
N ILE A 34 -12.04 -11.22 1.16
CA ILE A 34 -12.91 -11.86 0.15
C ILE A 34 -12.59 -13.36 0.04
N ASN A 35 -11.31 -13.73 0.18
CA ASN A 35 -10.86 -15.12 0.07
C ASN A 35 -11.06 -15.94 1.36
N LYS A 36 -11.43 -15.34 2.48
CA LYS A 36 -11.62 -16.06 3.75
C LYS A 36 -13.02 -16.71 3.84
N PRO A 37 -13.11 -17.91 4.43
CA PRO A 37 -14.40 -18.56 4.68
C PRO A 37 -15.24 -17.75 5.67
N LYS A 38 -16.54 -17.63 5.39
CA LYS A 38 -17.52 -16.91 6.22
C LYS A 38 -17.90 -17.75 7.46
N PRO A 39 -18.26 -17.14 8.60
CA PRO A 39 -18.51 -15.71 8.82
C PRO A 39 -17.25 -14.90 9.14
N LEU A 40 -17.15 -13.70 8.56
CA LEU A 40 -16.11 -12.73 8.91
C LEU A 40 -16.48 -12.07 10.25
N THR A 41 -15.72 -12.38 11.29
CA THR A 41 -15.85 -11.69 12.58
C THR A 41 -15.06 -10.38 12.57
N ILE A 42 -15.42 -9.45 13.46
CA ILE A 42 -14.72 -8.16 13.57
C ILE A 42 -13.22 -8.34 13.88
N ASN A 43 -12.88 -9.38 14.65
CA ASN A 43 -11.49 -9.73 14.96
C ASN A 43 -10.70 -10.09 13.69
N VAL A 44 -11.28 -10.93 12.81
CA VAL A 44 -10.64 -11.33 11.55
C VAL A 44 -10.45 -10.14 10.62
N ILE A 45 -11.42 -9.22 10.57
CA ILE A 45 -11.35 -8.00 9.77
C ILE A 45 -10.24 -7.08 10.30
N ALA A 46 -10.22 -6.83 11.62
CA ALA A 46 -9.22 -6.00 12.25
C ALA A 46 -7.81 -6.57 12.09
N GLU A 47 -7.63 -7.88 12.28
CA GLU A 47 -6.35 -8.56 12.10
C GLU A 47 -5.85 -8.47 10.66
N ALA A 48 -6.72 -8.68 9.67
CA ALA A 48 -6.35 -8.54 8.27
C ALA A 48 -5.94 -7.11 7.94
N LEU A 49 -6.78 -6.11 8.25
CA LEU A 49 -6.47 -4.70 7.99
C LEU A 49 -5.16 -4.27 8.67
N PHE A 50 -4.99 -4.64 9.93
CA PHE A 50 -3.79 -4.30 10.70
C PHE A 50 -2.52 -4.96 10.13
N SER A 51 -2.59 -6.24 9.78
CA SER A 51 -1.45 -6.97 9.22
C SER A 51 -0.99 -6.39 7.88
N TYR A 52 -1.93 -6.08 6.98
CA TYR A 52 -1.61 -5.52 5.68
C TYR A 52 -1.20 -4.03 5.74
N TYR A 53 -1.73 -3.26 6.70
CA TYR A 53 -1.23 -1.93 7.02
C TYR A 53 0.23 -1.99 7.49
N LEU A 54 0.54 -2.87 8.45
CA LEU A 54 1.91 -3.06 8.92
C LEU A 54 2.84 -3.53 7.79
N LEU A 55 2.40 -4.46 6.95
CA LEU A 55 3.25 -4.97 5.87
C LEU A 55 3.54 -3.90 4.81
N PHE A 56 2.51 -3.28 4.24
CA PHE A 56 2.69 -2.39 3.10
C PHE A 56 3.04 -0.96 3.53
N THR A 57 2.25 -0.37 4.42
CA THR A 57 2.39 1.04 4.82
C THR A 57 3.56 1.27 5.75
N ILE A 58 3.92 0.30 6.60
CA ILE A 58 5.06 0.42 7.50
C ILE A 58 6.27 -0.34 6.96
N GLY A 59 6.16 -1.65 6.71
CA GLY A 59 7.29 -2.51 6.34
C GLY A 59 7.89 -2.15 4.98
N ILE A 60 7.15 -2.41 3.91
CA ILE A 60 7.62 -2.21 2.53
C ILE A 60 7.91 -0.73 2.27
N ASN A 61 7.03 0.16 2.73
CA ASN A 61 7.25 1.60 2.58
C ASN A 61 8.56 2.08 3.21
N ASN A 62 8.88 1.65 4.45
CA ASN A 62 10.14 2.03 5.08
C ASN A 62 11.34 1.31 4.45
N LEU A 63 11.17 0.10 3.91
CA LEU A 63 12.22 -0.56 3.14
C LEU A 63 12.55 0.23 1.86
N VAL A 64 11.52 0.68 1.13
CA VAL A 64 11.69 1.53 -0.05
C VAL A 64 12.32 2.85 0.34
N ASN A 65 11.84 3.49 1.42
CA ASN A 65 12.44 4.73 1.94
C ASN A 65 13.92 4.52 2.31
N PHE A 66 14.25 3.44 3.00
CA PHE A 66 15.63 3.07 3.32
C PHE A 66 16.47 2.90 2.06
N VAL A 67 15.98 2.16 1.07
CA VAL A 67 16.72 1.93 -0.19
C VAL A 67 16.92 3.26 -0.93
N SER A 68 15.88 4.05 -1.08
CA SER A 68 15.94 5.38 -1.69
C SER A 68 16.93 6.29 -0.97
N HIS A 69 16.85 6.37 0.35
CA HIS A 69 17.68 7.26 1.14
C HIS A 69 19.15 6.82 1.17
N VAL A 70 19.42 5.53 1.40
CA VAL A 70 20.79 5.03 1.58
C VAL A 70 21.54 4.84 0.27
N PHE A 71 20.87 4.34 -0.79
CA PHE A 71 21.55 4.05 -2.06
C PHE A 71 21.46 5.20 -3.07
N PHE A 72 20.40 6.00 -3.03
CA PHE A 72 20.18 7.07 -4.01
C PHE A 72 20.41 8.47 -3.44
N GLY A 73 20.55 8.62 -2.11
CA GLY A 73 20.98 9.86 -1.45
C GLY A 73 19.92 10.96 -1.39
N ASP A 74 19.08 11.08 -2.42
CA ASP A 74 18.06 12.12 -2.57
C ASP A 74 16.80 11.56 -3.25
N PHE A 75 15.69 11.57 -2.52
CA PHE A 75 14.32 11.60 -3.05
C PHE A 75 13.46 12.48 -2.14
#